data_AF-L0KV00-F1
#
_entry.id   AF-L0KV00-F1
#
_cell.length_a   1.000
_cell.length_b   1.000
_cell.length_c   1.000
_cell.angle_alpha   90.00
_cell.angle_beta   90.00
_cell.angle_gamma   90.00
#
_symmetry.space_group_name_H-M   'P 1'
#
loop_
_entity.id
_entity.type
_entity.pdbx_description
1 polymer ?
#
loop_
_entity_poly.entity_id
_entity_poly.type
_entity_poly.pdbx_seq_one_letter_code
_entity_poly.pdbx_strand_id
1 'polypeptide(L)'
;MPATKPKSAPRRTTIRSAVEDCMADGVCAEAVVARLALHLQTGIRAADLAKIVLDIVPSNARDAERLQEVAGLLRRKPDIFATLRATGAAVRHTRDDGETGAAVVTRLASSFDAAAAISETASVQLASLGDEERLSATTDEVVAWLKQQDFSGTRRDILDIGCGIGRFEHALSNSFNRMIGIDISSRMISIASERCAALGNVELRQTSGLDLSEFDDGSFDCVLAVDSFPYLVLAGMAEGHFDEIARVLKRPGWLALLNYSYRGSLSWDRADVGRLAEAHQMRVVINGEKPFRSWDGEAFLLARGGGTLLRAASSDVEPEAPKIGTDPKEEIMAPGAKKHRPREAARR
;
A
#
# COMPACT_ATOMS: atom_id res chain seq x y z
N MET A 1 0.00 37.99 -39.23
CA MET A 1 0.40 37.16 -38.07
C MET A 1 -0.75 37.11 -37.08
N PRO A 2 -1.41 35.97 -36.84
CA PRO A 2 -2.33 35.86 -35.73
C PRO A 2 -1.55 35.43 -34.49
N ALA A 3 -1.60 36.26 -33.45
CA ALA A 3 -1.04 35.97 -32.14
C ALA A 3 -1.74 34.73 -31.54
N THR A 4 -0.97 33.68 -31.31
CA THR A 4 -1.37 32.51 -30.56
C THR A 4 -1.61 32.90 -29.09
N LYS A 5 -2.86 32.90 -28.63
CA LYS A 5 -3.17 32.92 -27.19
C LYS A 5 -2.47 31.72 -26.52
N PRO A 6 -1.90 31.87 -25.32
CA PRO A 6 -1.01 30.85 -24.78
C PRO A 6 -1.82 29.65 -24.25
N LYS A 7 -1.53 28.46 -24.79
CA LYS A 7 -2.01 27.17 -24.25
C LYS A 7 -1.48 26.86 -22.82
N SER A 8 -0.79 27.79 -22.16
CA SER A 8 0.00 27.55 -20.94
C SER A 8 -0.73 27.82 -19.62
N ALA A 9 -1.67 28.77 -19.57
CA ALA A 9 -2.34 29.12 -18.31
C ALA A 9 -3.31 28.03 -17.80
N PRO A 10 -4.20 27.44 -18.63
CA PRO A 10 -5.08 26.36 -18.18
C PRO A 10 -4.29 25.12 -17.72
N ARG A 11 -3.21 24.78 -18.45
CA ARG A 11 -2.33 23.65 -18.12
C ARG A 11 -1.60 23.84 -16.80
N ARG A 12 -1.16 25.08 -16.49
CA ARG A 12 -0.54 25.40 -15.20
C ARG A 12 -1.53 25.29 -14.04
N THR A 13 -2.77 25.74 -14.22
CA THR A 13 -3.82 25.60 -13.20
C THR A 13 -4.12 24.13 -12.92
N THR A 14 -4.22 23.28 -13.95
CA THR A 14 -4.41 21.83 -13.78
C THR A 14 -3.23 21.17 -13.05
N ILE A 15 -1.98 21.53 -13.37
CA ILE A 15 -0.80 20.99 -12.68
C ILE A 15 -0.80 21.41 -11.21
N ARG A 16 -1.18 22.66 -10.89
CA ARG A 16 -1.28 23.14 -9.51
C ARG A 16 -2.27 22.31 -8.70
N SER A 17 -3.50 22.13 -9.21
CA SER A 17 -4.52 21.29 -8.56
C SER A 17 -3.98 19.89 -8.30
N ALA A 18 -3.29 19.28 -9.27
CA ALA A 18 -2.72 17.95 -9.09
C ALA A 18 -1.63 17.90 -8.00
N VAL A 19 -0.84 18.96 -7.83
CA VAL A 19 0.15 19.05 -6.73
C VAL A 19 -0.55 19.16 -5.38
N GLU A 20 -1.59 20.00 -5.28
CA GLU A 20 -2.40 20.16 -4.08
C GLU A 20 -3.07 18.83 -3.69
N ASP A 21 -3.66 18.12 -4.66
CA ASP A 21 -4.25 16.79 -4.46
C ASP A 21 -3.21 15.77 -4.00
N CYS A 22 -2.00 15.78 -4.58
CA CYS A 22 -0.93 14.87 -4.16
C CYS A 22 -0.38 15.17 -2.77
N MET A 23 -0.51 16.41 -2.29
CA MET A 23 -0.14 16.85 -0.94
C MET A 23 -1.22 16.58 0.12
N ALA A 24 -2.40 16.10 -0.29
CA ALA A 24 -3.46 15.72 0.65
C ALA A 24 -2.96 14.71 1.70
N ASP A 25 -3.64 14.69 2.85
CA ASP A 25 -3.35 13.82 3.99
C ASP A 25 -2.00 14.06 4.68
N GLY A 26 -1.30 15.14 4.31
CA GLY A 26 -0.09 15.59 5.02
C GLY A 26 1.14 14.70 4.79
N VAL A 27 1.15 13.92 3.71
CA VAL A 27 2.24 12.99 3.35
C VAL A 27 3.61 13.67 3.16
N CYS A 28 4.69 12.90 3.24
CA CYS A 28 6.06 13.39 3.04
C CYS A 28 6.29 13.86 1.59
N ALA A 29 7.31 14.69 1.37
CA ALA A 29 7.63 15.25 0.05
C ALA A 29 7.90 14.17 -1.00
N GLU A 30 8.48 13.05 -0.59
CA GLU A 30 8.77 11.91 -1.45
C GLU A 30 7.49 11.21 -1.92
N ALA A 31 6.53 11.01 -1.03
CA ALA A 31 5.22 10.48 -1.38
C ALA A 31 4.48 11.42 -2.35
N VAL A 32 4.60 12.74 -2.17
CA VAL A 32 4.06 13.72 -3.14
C VAL A 32 4.70 13.54 -4.51
N VAL A 33 6.03 13.40 -4.61
CA VAL A 33 6.72 13.18 -5.89
C VAL A 33 6.28 11.85 -6.54
N ALA A 34 6.14 10.79 -5.76
CA ALA A 34 5.67 9.49 -6.25
C ALA A 34 4.22 9.56 -6.77
N ARG A 35 3.29 10.17 -6.01
CA ARG A 35 1.90 10.40 -6.43
C ARG A 35 1.83 11.24 -7.70
N LEU A 36 2.64 12.30 -7.80
CA LEU A 36 2.76 13.11 -9.01
C LEU A 36 3.25 12.29 -10.20
N ALA A 37 4.20 11.37 -10.01
CA ALA A 37 4.66 10.49 -11.08
C ALA A 37 3.54 9.57 -11.58
N LEU A 38 2.67 9.06 -10.69
CA LEU A 38 1.55 8.20 -11.08
C LEU A 38 0.39 8.96 -11.74
N HIS A 39 0.01 10.12 -11.20
CA HIS A 39 -1.26 10.78 -11.57
C HIS A 39 -1.10 11.93 -12.56
N LEU A 40 0.06 12.59 -12.63
CA LEU A 40 0.22 13.76 -13.49
C LEU A 40 0.59 13.38 -14.93
N GLN A 41 -0.37 13.06 -15.80
CA GLN A 41 -0.08 12.63 -17.18
C GLN A 41 0.11 13.77 -18.18
N THR A 42 1.06 14.67 -17.92
CA THR A 42 1.23 15.89 -18.73
C THR A 42 2.50 15.94 -19.58
N GLY A 43 3.36 14.90 -19.56
CA GLY A 43 4.65 14.91 -20.25
C GLY A 43 5.60 16.03 -19.81
N ILE A 44 5.35 16.62 -18.63
CA ILE A 44 6.17 17.69 -18.07
C ILE A 44 7.50 17.12 -17.54
N ARG A 45 8.60 17.83 -17.81
CA ARG A 45 9.91 17.48 -17.25
C ARG A 45 9.99 17.85 -15.77
N ALA A 46 10.72 17.07 -14.97
CA ALA A 46 10.85 17.29 -13.53
C ALA A 46 11.31 18.72 -13.18
N ALA A 47 12.29 19.26 -13.92
CA ALA A 47 12.79 20.62 -13.71
C ALA A 47 11.75 21.73 -13.98
N ASP A 48 10.82 21.51 -14.92
CA ASP A 48 9.75 22.47 -15.21
C ASP A 48 8.61 22.34 -14.19
N LEU A 49 8.31 21.11 -13.73
CA LEU A 49 7.39 20.88 -12.62
C LEU A 49 7.90 21.54 -11.33
N ALA A 50 9.20 21.44 -11.03
CA ALA A 50 9.81 22.07 -9.85
C ALA A 50 9.60 23.59 -9.81
N LYS A 51 9.62 24.27 -10.98
CA LYS A 51 9.32 25.70 -11.07
C LYS A 51 7.85 25.98 -10.72
N ILE A 52 6.94 25.17 -11.26
CA ILE A 52 5.50 25.31 -10.97
C ILE A 52 5.22 25.07 -9.49
N VAL A 53 5.85 24.07 -8.87
CA VAL A 53 5.73 23.76 -7.44
C VAL A 53 6.14 24.96 -6.58
N LEU A 54 7.22 25.66 -6.94
CA LEU A 54 7.68 26.85 -6.21
C LEU A 54 6.81 28.09 -6.41
N ASP A 55 6.00 28.13 -7.47
CA ASP A 55 5.03 29.19 -7.73
C ASP A 55 3.69 28.95 -7.00
N ILE A 56 3.54 27.86 -6.24
CA ILE A 56 2.36 27.56 -5.43
C ILE A 56 2.42 28.38 -4.15
N VAL A 57 1.33 29.08 -3.83
CA VAL A 57 1.19 29.83 -2.57
C VAL A 57 0.86 28.81 -1.47
N PRO A 58 1.73 28.62 -0.46
CA PRO A 58 1.48 27.64 0.60
C PRO A 58 0.36 28.09 1.54
N SER A 59 -0.43 27.14 2.02
CA SER A 59 -1.50 27.40 3.00
C SER A 59 -0.97 27.68 4.42
N ASN A 60 0.21 27.14 4.75
CA ASN A 60 0.87 27.30 6.05
C ASN A 60 2.40 27.04 5.93
N ALA A 61 3.15 27.23 7.02
CA ALA A 61 4.60 27.06 7.04
C ALA A 61 5.06 25.63 6.71
N ARG A 62 4.33 24.59 7.15
CA ARG A 62 4.66 23.19 6.84
C ARG A 62 4.48 22.89 5.37
N ASP A 63 3.43 23.41 4.76
CA ASP A 63 3.22 23.28 3.31
C ASP A 63 4.30 24.02 2.53
N ALA A 64 4.78 25.17 3.03
CA ALA A 64 5.90 25.90 2.43
C ALA A 64 7.19 25.05 2.43
N GLU A 65 7.55 24.45 3.56
CA GLU A 65 8.70 23.54 3.69
C GLU A 65 8.55 22.34 2.75
N ARG A 66 7.38 21.69 2.75
CA ARG A 66 7.11 20.53 1.89
C ARG A 66 7.22 20.87 0.39
N LEU A 67 6.68 22.01 -0.05
CA LEU A 67 6.81 22.45 -1.45
C LEU A 67 8.27 22.71 -1.85
N GLN A 68 9.08 23.28 -0.94
CA GLN A 68 10.52 23.45 -1.16
C GLN A 68 11.23 22.10 -1.31
N GLU A 69 10.91 21.13 -0.45
CA GLU A 69 11.47 19.78 -0.51
C GLU A 69 11.09 19.06 -1.81
N VAL A 70 9.80 19.09 -2.20
CA VAL A 70 9.32 18.52 -3.47
C VAL A 70 10.07 19.13 -4.66
N ALA A 71 10.20 20.46 -4.71
CA ALA A 71 10.95 21.14 -5.76
C ALA A 71 12.44 20.75 -5.75
N GLY A 72 13.05 20.60 -4.58
CA GLY A 72 14.42 20.15 -4.41
C GLY A 72 14.65 18.72 -4.91
N LEU A 73 13.72 17.80 -4.61
CA LEU A 73 13.74 16.42 -5.10
C LEU A 73 13.65 16.37 -6.63
N LEU A 74 12.71 17.10 -7.23
CA LEU A 74 12.51 17.17 -8.68
C LEU A 74 13.74 17.75 -9.42
N ARG A 75 14.52 18.62 -8.78
CA ARG A 75 15.73 19.21 -9.37
C ARG A 75 16.94 18.30 -9.29
N ARG A 76 17.10 17.53 -8.21
CA ARG A 76 18.30 16.71 -7.95
C ARG A 76 18.41 15.49 -8.86
N LYS A 77 17.28 14.87 -9.22
CA LYS A 77 17.25 13.70 -10.10
C LYS A 77 16.28 13.97 -11.26
N PRO A 78 16.71 14.58 -12.37
CA PRO A 78 15.81 14.96 -13.46
C PRO A 78 15.09 13.78 -14.12
N ASP A 79 15.72 12.59 -14.11
CA ASP A 79 15.16 11.36 -14.68
C ASP A 79 14.25 10.59 -13.73
N ILE A 80 14.17 11.01 -12.45
CA ILE A 80 13.43 10.26 -11.42
C ILE A 80 11.98 10.03 -11.82
N PHE A 81 11.38 11.02 -12.47
CA PHE A 81 9.99 10.98 -12.87
C PHE A 81 9.73 9.94 -13.96
N ALA A 82 10.69 9.74 -14.86
CA ALA A 82 10.60 8.72 -15.90
C ALA A 82 10.72 7.32 -15.29
N THR A 83 11.69 7.12 -14.39
CA THR A 83 11.86 5.87 -13.65
C THR A 83 10.61 5.53 -12.84
N LEU A 84 10.11 6.45 -12.01
CA LEU A 84 8.92 6.21 -11.19
C LEU A 84 7.66 5.94 -12.00
N ARG A 85 7.49 6.61 -13.15
CA ARG A 85 6.41 6.29 -14.07
C ARG A 85 6.54 4.91 -14.66
N ALA A 86 7.73 4.55 -15.13
CA ALA A 86 7.97 3.25 -15.73
C ALA A 86 7.76 2.13 -14.70
N THR A 87 8.32 2.26 -13.50
CA THR A 87 8.14 1.30 -12.39
C THR A 87 6.67 1.22 -11.97
N GLY A 88 6.01 2.35 -11.73
CA GLY A 88 4.60 2.37 -11.34
C GLY A 88 3.65 1.84 -12.41
N ALA A 89 3.94 2.08 -13.70
CA ALA A 89 3.15 1.56 -14.80
C ALA A 89 3.35 0.05 -15.04
N ALA A 90 4.43 -0.54 -14.53
CA ALA A 90 4.69 -1.97 -14.64
C ALA A 90 3.71 -2.81 -13.80
N VAL A 91 3.16 -2.24 -12.72
CA VAL A 91 2.21 -2.91 -11.81
C VAL A 91 0.80 -2.40 -12.05
N ARG A 92 -0.09 -3.31 -12.45
CA ARG A 92 -1.51 -2.99 -12.66
C ARG A 92 -2.32 -3.24 -11.39
N HIS A 93 -2.82 -2.15 -10.80
CA HIS A 93 -3.63 -2.16 -9.57
C HIS A 93 -5.15 -2.28 -9.81
N THR A 94 -5.55 -2.76 -10.99
CA THR A 94 -6.94 -3.02 -11.36
C THR A 94 -7.11 -4.46 -11.80
N ARG A 95 -8.31 -4.98 -11.58
CA ARG A 95 -8.73 -6.33 -11.98
C ARG A 95 -9.66 -6.21 -13.18
N ASP A 96 -9.51 -7.11 -14.15
CA ASP A 96 -10.40 -7.18 -15.31
C ASP A 96 -11.69 -7.94 -14.96
N ASP A 97 -12.79 -7.64 -15.66
CA ASP A 97 -14.06 -8.34 -15.47
C ASP A 97 -13.89 -9.84 -15.74
N GLY A 98 -14.18 -10.67 -14.74
CA GLY A 98 -14.06 -12.13 -14.83
C GLY A 98 -12.63 -12.69 -14.66
N GLU A 99 -11.61 -11.86 -14.43
CA GLU A 99 -10.26 -12.32 -14.10
C GLU A 99 -10.30 -13.12 -12.78
N THR A 100 -9.78 -14.34 -12.75
CA THR A 100 -9.75 -15.15 -11.50
C THR A 100 -8.64 -14.66 -10.57
N GLY A 101 -8.74 -14.95 -9.26
CA GLY A 101 -7.69 -14.56 -8.31
C GLY A 101 -6.32 -15.13 -8.68
N ALA A 102 -6.25 -16.39 -9.12
CA ALA A 102 -5.01 -17.01 -9.58
C ALA A 102 -4.42 -16.34 -10.84
N ALA A 103 -5.27 -15.83 -11.74
CA ALA A 103 -4.82 -15.06 -12.90
C ALA A 103 -4.26 -13.69 -12.47
N VAL A 104 -4.89 -13.03 -11.49
CA VAL A 104 -4.37 -11.80 -10.88
C VAL A 104 -2.98 -12.06 -10.28
N VAL A 105 -2.80 -13.14 -9.51
CA VAL A 105 -1.51 -13.49 -8.89
C VAL A 105 -0.42 -13.73 -9.94
N THR A 106 -0.69 -14.56 -10.95
CA THR A 106 0.26 -14.83 -12.05
C THR A 106 0.70 -13.54 -12.75
N ARG A 107 -0.25 -12.65 -13.03
CA ARG A 107 0.03 -11.36 -13.63
C ARG A 107 0.86 -10.47 -12.72
N LEU A 108 0.51 -10.38 -11.44
CA LEU A 108 1.24 -9.56 -10.47
C LEU A 108 2.70 -10.03 -10.35
N ALA A 109 2.95 -11.34 -10.36
CA ALA A 109 4.32 -11.87 -10.37
C ALA A 109 5.13 -11.32 -11.56
N SER A 110 4.56 -11.38 -12.77
CA SER A 110 5.21 -10.82 -13.97
C SER A 110 5.36 -9.29 -13.92
N SER A 111 4.37 -8.59 -13.36
CA SER A 111 4.40 -7.14 -13.17
C SER A 111 5.50 -6.71 -12.20
N PHE A 112 5.70 -7.43 -11.10
CA PHE A 112 6.75 -7.16 -10.13
C PHE A 112 8.14 -7.52 -10.66
N ASP A 113 8.25 -8.59 -11.45
CA ASP A 113 9.48 -8.89 -12.19
C ASP A 113 9.87 -7.69 -13.09
N ALA A 114 8.90 -7.13 -13.82
CA ALA A 114 9.12 -5.97 -14.69
C ALA A 114 9.45 -4.69 -13.88
N ALA A 115 8.75 -4.45 -12.77
CA ALA A 115 8.99 -3.29 -11.92
C ALA A 115 10.40 -3.32 -11.30
N ALA A 116 10.81 -4.46 -10.74
CA ALA A 116 12.14 -4.64 -10.15
C ALA A 116 13.26 -4.56 -11.20
N ALA A 117 13.02 -4.96 -12.44
CA ALA A 117 13.97 -4.77 -13.54
C ALA A 117 14.21 -3.29 -13.90
N ILE A 118 13.25 -2.40 -13.60
CA ILE A 118 13.38 -0.96 -13.81
C ILE A 118 14.06 -0.29 -12.62
N SER A 119 13.59 -0.60 -11.40
CA SER A 119 14.17 -0.09 -10.16
C SER A 119 13.76 -0.99 -9.00
N GLU A 120 14.74 -1.63 -8.37
CA GLU A 120 14.55 -2.52 -7.23
C GLU A 120 13.92 -1.78 -6.04
N THR A 121 14.45 -0.62 -5.68
CA THR A 121 13.96 0.14 -4.52
C THR A 121 12.58 0.75 -4.75
N ALA A 122 12.33 1.25 -5.97
CA ALA A 122 11.04 1.84 -6.30
C ALA A 122 9.94 0.79 -6.55
N SER A 123 10.30 -0.46 -6.85
CA SER A 123 9.32 -1.54 -7.03
C SER A 123 8.67 -1.99 -5.73
N VAL A 124 9.40 -1.89 -4.60
CA VAL A 124 8.87 -2.21 -3.26
C VAL A 124 8.37 -0.98 -2.50
N GLN A 125 8.88 0.22 -2.82
CA GLN A 125 8.39 1.46 -2.24
C GLN A 125 8.64 2.61 -3.21
N LEU A 126 7.63 3.01 -3.97
CA LEU A 126 7.77 4.06 -5.00
C LEU A 126 8.27 5.40 -4.44
N ALA A 127 7.88 5.72 -3.20
CA ALA A 127 8.34 6.89 -2.45
C ALA A 127 9.82 6.82 -2.00
N SER A 128 10.53 5.70 -2.18
CA SER A 128 11.99 5.68 -2.04
C SER A 128 12.68 6.53 -3.11
N LEU A 129 11.97 6.84 -4.20
CA LEU A 129 12.52 7.58 -5.34
C LEU A 129 13.76 6.89 -5.95
N GLY A 130 13.73 5.55 -6.00
CA GLY A 130 14.82 4.77 -6.59
C GLY A 130 16.13 4.88 -5.81
N ASP A 131 16.07 5.21 -4.52
CA ASP A 131 17.22 5.57 -3.69
C ASP A 131 17.35 4.61 -2.50
N GLU A 132 18.50 3.94 -2.40
CA GLU A 132 18.73 2.92 -1.37
C GLU A 132 18.79 3.52 0.03
N GLU A 133 19.39 4.71 0.21
CA GLU A 133 19.47 5.34 1.53
C GLU A 133 18.08 5.71 2.06
N ARG A 134 17.20 6.21 1.18
CA ARG A 134 15.81 6.52 1.53
C ARG A 134 15.00 5.27 1.85
N LEU A 135 15.17 4.21 1.07
CA LEU A 135 14.52 2.94 1.34
C LEU A 135 14.99 2.39 2.69
N SER A 136 16.30 2.43 2.95
CA SER A 136 16.90 1.98 4.21
C SER A 136 16.36 2.78 5.39
N ALA A 137 16.34 4.11 5.31
CA ALA A 137 15.81 4.97 6.36
C ALA A 137 14.33 4.69 6.68
N THR A 138 13.50 4.44 5.66
CA THR A 138 12.10 4.03 5.87
C THR A 138 12.03 2.66 6.53
N THR A 139 12.87 1.73 6.08
CA THR A 139 12.94 0.36 6.62
C THR A 139 13.32 0.40 8.10
N ASP A 140 14.31 1.20 8.48
CA ASP A 140 14.73 1.41 9.87
C ASP A 140 13.60 2.00 10.73
N GLU A 141 12.80 2.93 10.20
CA GLU A 141 11.64 3.48 10.90
C GLU A 141 10.59 2.39 11.21
N VAL A 142 10.29 1.54 10.23
CA VAL A 142 9.37 0.41 10.41
C VAL A 142 9.94 -0.62 11.39
N VAL A 143 11.23 -0.95 11.28
CA VAL A 143 11.92 -1.87 12.21
C VAL A 143 11.91 -1.34 13.63
N ALA A 144 12.14 -0.03 13.82
CA ALA A 144 12.08 0.61 15.13
C ALA A 144 10.66 0.54 15.71
N TRP A 145 9.64 0.77 14.90
CA TRP A 145 8.25 0.62 15.31
C TRP A 145 7.92 -0.83 15.71
N LEU A 146 8.30 -1.83 14.90
CA LEU A 146 8.09 -3.25 15.22
C LEU A 146 8.74 -3.63 16.56
N LYS A 147 9.96 -3.15 16.83
CA LYS A 147 10.66 -3.35 18.10
C LYS A 147 9.93 -2.70 19.27
N GLN A 148 9.40 -1.49 19.09
CA GLN A 148 8.60 -0.81 20.12
C GLN A 148 7.32 -1.57 20.48
N GLN A 149 6.75 -2.32 19.53
CA GLN A 149 5.56 -3.14 19.76
C GLN A 149 5.86 -4.54 20.30
N ASP A 150 7.11 -4.82 20.69
CA ASP A 150 7.57 -6.16 21.11
C ASP A 150 7.26 -7.25 20.06
N PHE A 151 7.31 -6.90 18.77
CA PHE A 151 7.07 -7.84 17.68
C PHE A 151 8.26 -8.79 17.48
N SER A 152 9.49 -8.29 17.63
CA SER A 152 10.72 -9.07 17.42
C SER A 152 11.24 -9.77 18.68
N GLY A 153 12.03 -10.83 18.53
CA GLY A 153 12.75 -11.47 19.63
C GLY A 153 13.66 -12.60 19.13
N THR A 154 14.88 -12.72 19.67
CA THR A 154 15.93 -13.65 19.15
C THR A 154 15.61 -15.14 19.27
N ARG A 155 14.47 -15.50 19.89
CA ARG A 155 13.93 -16.87 19.98
C ARG A 155 12.67 -17.07 19.15
N ARG A 156 12.22 -16.06 18.40
CA ARG A 156 11.01 -16.08 17.59
C ARG A 156 11.36 -16.46 16.15
N ASP A 157 10.49 -17.25 15.53
CA ASP A 157 10.53 -17.54 14.10
C ASP A 157 9.51 -16.65 13.38
N ILE A 158 9.87 -16.10 12.22
CA ILE A 158 9.04 -15.17 11.46
C ILE A 158 8.84 -15.62 10.01
N LEU A 159 7.62 -15.43 9.52
CA LEU A 159 7.26 -15.48 8.10
C LEU A 159 6.99 -14.05 7.60
N ASP A 160 7.65 -13.63 6.53
CA ASP A 160 7.35 -12.38 5.80
C ASP A 160 6.65 -12.70 4.47
N ILE A 161 5.40 -12.25 4.34
CA ILE A 161 4.56 -12.48 3.16
C ILE A 161 4.71 -11.28 2.21
N GLY A 162 5.28 -11.54 1.04
CA GLY A 162 5.65 -10.51 0.07
C GLY A 162 6.94 -9.79 0.48
N CYS A 163 8.00 -10.56 0.75
CA CYS A 163 9.29 -10.01 1.21
C CYS A 163 9.96 -9.07 0.19
N GLY A 164 9.51 -9.09 -1.07
CA GLY A 164 10.04 -8.27 -2.14
C GLY A 164 11.55 -8.50 -2.30
N ILE A 165 12.32 -7.42 -2.27
CA ILE A 165 13.77 -7.43 -2.42
C ILE A 165 14.56 -7.73 -1.13
N GLY A 166 13.92 -8.26 -0.08
CA GLY A 166 14.64 -8.73 1.11
C GLY A 166 15.06 -7.64 2.10
N ARG A 167 14.41 -6.46 2.07
CA ARG A 167 14.85 -5.30 2.89
C ARG A 167 14.62 -5.53 4.38
N PHE A 168 13.53 -6.21 4.74
CA PHE A 168 13.19 -6.48 6.14
C PHE A 168 13.98 -7.67 6.68
N GLU A 169 14.21 -8.70 5.88
CA GLU A 169 15.06 -9.84 6.23
C GLU A 169 16.47 -9.38 6.57
N HIS A 170 17.04 -8.51 5.74
CA HIS A 170 18.36 -7.94 6.01
C HIS A 170 18.36 -7.14 7.33
N ALA A 171 17.38 -6.26 7.53
CA ALA A 171 17.34 -5.38 8.70
C ALA A 171 16.92 -6.06 10.02
N LEU A 172 16.12 -7.12 9.96
CA LEU A 172 15.56 -7.82 11.12
C LEU A 172 16.27 -9.14 11.45
N SER A 173 17.17 -9.65 10.60
CA SER A 173 17.87 -10.93 10.80
C SER A 173 18.41 -11.15 12.21
N ASN A 174 19.04 -10.15 12.81
CA ASN A 174 19.59 -10.23 14.18
C ASN A 174 18.53 -10.18 15.30
N SER A 175 17.26 -9.95 14.95
CA SER A 175 16.15 -9.81 15.90
C SER A 175 15.26 -11.06 15.96
N PHE A 176 15.56 -12.10 15.18
CA PHE A 176 14.80 -13.35 15.10
C PHE A 176 15.72 -14.57 15.10
N ASN A 177 15.19 -15.72 15.51
CA ASN A 177 15.89 -17.01 15.44
C ASN A 177 16.03 -17.47 13.98
N ARG A 178 14.91 -17.47 13.25
CA ARG A 178 14.82 -17.83 11.84
C ARG A 178 13.84 -16.90 11.13
N MET A 179 14.17 -16.50 9.91
CA MET A 179 13.28 -15.75 9.04
C MET A 179 13.03 -16.53 7.74
N ILE A 180 11.76 -16.61 7.33
CA ILE A 180 11.38 -17.08 6.00
C ILE A 180 10.67 -15.93 5.30
N GLY A 181 11.22 -15.46 4.18
CA GLY A 181 10.56 -14.50 3.30
C GLY A 181 10.03 -15.20 2.05
N ILE A 182 8.77 -14.93 1.70
CA ILE A 182 8.15 -15.44 0.48
C ILE A 182 7.69 -14.32 -0.44
N ASP A 183 7.81 -14.52 -1.74
CA ASP A 183 7.29 -13.62 -2.76
C ASP A 183 6.85 -14.39 -4.01
N ILE A 184 5.88 -13.85 -4.75
CA ILE A 184 5.39 -14.45 -6.00
C ILE A 184 6.34 -14.20 -7.17
N SER A 185 7.16 -13.14 -7.09
CA SER A 185 8.11 -12.74 -8.13
C SER A 185 9.44 -13.46 -7.97
N SER A 186 9.83 -14.20 -9.00
CA SER A 186 11.13 -14.86 -9.06
C SER A 186 12.29 -13.87 -9.03
N ARG A 187 12.12 -12.69 -9.66
CA ARG A 187 13.14 -11.63 -9.66
C ARG A 187 13.32 -11.01 -8.28
N MET A 188 12.23 -10.74 -7.57
CA MET A 188 12.28 -10.24 -6.19
C MET A 188 13.07 -11.20 -5.29
N ILE A 189 12.78 -12.51 -5.36
CA ILE A 189 13.51 -13.53 -4.62
C ILE A 189 14.99 -13.59 -4.98
N SER A 190 15.35 -13.44 -6.27
CA SER A 190 16.76 -13.38 -6.68
C SER A 190 17.49 -12.20 -6.01
N ILE A 191 16.91 -11.00 -6.09
CA ILE A 191 17.49 -9.78 -5.49
C ILE A 191 17.59 -9.92 -3.96
N ALA A 192 16.53 -10.42 -3.34
CA ALA A 192 16.48 -10.64 -1.90
C ALA A 192 17.55 -11.65 -1.45
N SER A 193 17.76 -12.72 -2.23
CA SER A 193 18.77 -13.75 -1.96
C SER A 193 20.18 -13.19 -2.06
N GLU A 194 20.45 -12.35 -3.06
CA GLU A 194 21.73 -11.64 -3.18
C GLU A 194 21.96 -10.71 -1.97
N ARG A 195 20.95 -9.93 -1.60
CA ARG A 195 21.00 -9.00 -0.46
C ARG A 195 21.23 -9.72 0.87
N CYS A 196 20.65 -10.91 1.04
CA CYS A 196 20.70 -11.67 2.28
C CYS A 196 21.74 -12.79 2.28
N ALA A 197 22.61 -12.89 1.26
CA ALA A 197 23.51 -14.03 1.07
C ALA A 197 24.46 -14.30 2.25
N ALA A 198 24.78 -13.28 3.05
CA ALA A 198 25.65 -13.41 4.22
C ALA A 198 24.91 -13.83 5.51
N LEU A 199 23.59 -13.97 5.48
CA LEU A 199 22.74 -14.19 6.66
C LEU A 199 22.42 -15.67 6.81
N GLY A 200 22.94 -16.30 7.86
CA GLY A 200 22.78 -17.74 8.10
C GLY A 200 21.40 -18.19 8.60
N ASN A 201 20.50 -17.25 8.92
CA ASN A 201 19.19 -17.52 9.49
C ASN A 201 18.01 -17.02 8.62
N VAL A 202 18.30 -16.57 7.40
CA VAL A 202 17.30 -16.07 6.44
C VAL A 202 17.13 -17.09 5.33
N GLU A 203 15.89 -17.45 5.04
CA GLU A 203 15.50 -18.30 3.93
C GLU A 203 14.51 -17.55 3.03
N LEU A 204 14.77 -17.56 1.73
CA LEU A 204 13.96 -16.84 0.74
C LEU A 204 13.46 -17.80 -0.33
N ARG A 205 12.16 -17.76 -0.59
CA ARG A 205 11.50 -18.72 -1.48
C ARG A 205 10.43 -18.07 -2.34
N GLN A 206 10.34 -18.51 -3.58
CA GLN A 206 9.20 -18.16 -4.41
C GLN A 206 7.97 -18.96 -3.97
N THR A 207 6.84 -18.29 -3.76
CA THR A 207 5.56 -18.92 -3.41
C THR A 207 4.59 -18.93 -4.60
N SER A 208 3.56 -19.77 -4.53
CA SER A 208 2.43 -19.75 -5.46
C SER A 208 1.59 -18.48 -5.32
N GLY A 209 1.58 -17.87 -4.13
CA GLY A 209 0.73 -16.73 -3.77
C GLY A 209 -0.76 -17.06 -3.65
N LEU A 210 -1.12 -18.35 -3.63
CA LEU A 210 -2.51 -18.80 -3.54
C LEU A 210 -2.91 -19.13 -2.09
N ASP A 211 -1.98 -19.66 -1.31
CA ASP A 211 -2.16 -20.10 0.08
C ASP A 211 -0.79 -20.24 0.78
N LEU A 212 -0.79 -20.68 2.04
CA LEU A 212 0.41 -20.96 2.84
C LEU A 212 0.52 -22.44 3.21
N SER A 213 -0.04 -23.33 2.39
CA SER A 213 -0.13 -24.78 2.68
C SER A 213 1.23 -25.48 2.76
N GLU A 214 2.29 -24.84 2.28
CA GLU A 214 3.68 -25.32 2.42
C GLU A 214 4.21 -25.25 3.87
N PHE A 215 3.52 -24.52 4.76
CA PHE A 215 3.92 -24.35 6.15
C PHE A 215 2.98 -25.09 7.10
N ASP A 216 3.58 -25.73 8.11
CA ASP A 216 2.86 -26.43 9.17
C ASP A 216 2.09 -25.47 10.09
N ASP A 217 1.06 -26.01 10.76
CA ASP A 217 0.30 -25.31 11.78
C ASP A 217 1.21 -24.86 12.94
N GLY A 218 1.03 -23.62 13.42
CA GLY A 218 1.79 -23.11 14.57
C GLY A 218 3.32 -23.12 14.37
N SER A 219 3.79 -22.90 13.14
CA SER A 219 5.21 -22.88 12.78
C SER A 219 5.90 -21.54 13.08
N PHE A 220 5.17 -20.42 13.14
CA PHE A 220 5.76 -19.08 13.31
C PHE A 220 5.27 -18.34 14.55
N ASP A 221 6.17 -17.65 15.24
CA ASP A 221 5.81 -16.74 16.34
C ASP A 221 5.28 -15.41 15.80
N CYS A 222 5.73 -15.01 14.62
CA CYS A 222 5.42 -13.73 13.99
C CYS A 222 5.13 -13.91 12.50
N VAL A 223 4.13 -13.19 12.00
CA VAL A 223 3.90 -13.02 10.56
C VAL A 223 3.94 -11.53 10.25
N LEU A 224 4.72 -11.16 9.24
CA LEU A 224 4.85 -9.82 8.72
C LEU A 224 4.27 -9.78 7.30
N ALA A 225 3.59 -8.68 6.97
CA ALA A 225 3.14 -8.39 5.63
C ALA A 225 3.18 -6.87 5.43
N VAL A 226 4.15 -6.39 4.64
CA VAL A 226 4.32 -4.97 4.35
C VAL A 226 4.03 -4.74 2.88
N ASP A 227 3.01 -3.94 2.56
CA ASP A 227 2.56 -3.67 1.19
C ASP A 227 2.18 -4.91 0.37
N SER A 228 1.95 -6.08 0.99
CA SER A 228 1.57 -7.31 0.28
C SER A 228 0.06 -7.58 0.26
N PHE A 229 -0.63 -7.31 1.38
CA PHE A 229 -2.08 -7.47 1.49
C PHE A 229 -2.91 -6.67 0.47
N PRO A 230 -2.51 -5.47 0.00
CA PRO A 230 -3.28 -4.76 -1.02
C PRO A 230 -3.43 -5.57 -2.31
N TYR A 231 -2.45 -6.40 -2.62
CA TYR A 231 -2.46 -7.28 -3.79
C TYR A 231 -3.28 -8.56 -3.56
N LEU A 232 -3.31 -9.07 -2.32
CA LEU A 232 -4.22 -10.15 -1.93
C LEU A 232 -5.68 -9.68 -1.95
N VAL A 233 -5.96 -8.45 -1.52
CA VAL A 233 -7.29 -7.83 -1.64
C VAL A 233 -7.66 -7.69 -3.12
N LEU A 234 -6.74 -7.21 -3.96
CA LEU A 234 -6.96 -7.10 -5.41
C LEU A 234 -7.28 -8.47 -6.05
N ALA A 235 -6.58 -9.53 -5.64
CA ALA A 235 -6.83 -10.90 -6.11
C ALA A 235 -8.11 -11.52 -5.52
N GLY A 236 -8.72 -10.92 -4.50
CA GLY A 236 -9.84 -11.50 -3.75
C GLY A 236 -9.44 -12.68 -2.89
N MET A 237 -8.20 -12.70 -2.39
CA MET A 237 -7.58 -13.79 -1.63
C MET A 237 -7.20 -13.39 -0.20
N ALA A 238 -7.44 -12.13 0.20
CA ALA A 238 -7.06 -11.63 1.52
C ALA A 238 -7.67 -12.42 2.69
N GLU A 239 -8.94 -12.82 2.60
CA GLU A 239 -9.59 -13.59 3.68
C GLU A 239 -8.96 -14.98 3.84
N GLY A 240 -8.81 -15.72 2.74
CA GLY A 240 -8.17 -17.05 2.78
C GLY A 240 -6.72 -17.00 3.24
N HIS A 241 -5.97 -15.95 2.87
CA HIS A 241 -4.62 -15.75 3.39
C HIS A 241 -4.63 -15.40 4.88
N PHE A 242 -5.61 -14.65 5.37
CA PHE A 242 -5.74 -14.40 6.80
C PHE A 242 -6.06 -15.68 7.58
N ASP A 243 -6.92 -16.56 7.04
CA ASP A 243 -7.20 -17.87 7.62
C ASP A 243 -5.91 -18.71 7.75
N GLU A 244 -5.10 -18.72 6.70
CA GLU A 244 -3.82 -19.42 6.66
C GLU A 244 -2.79 -18.80 7.62
N ILE A 245 -2.72 -17.47 7.72
CA ILE A 245 -1.89 -16.76 8.70
C ILE A 245 -2.28 -17.18 10.12
N ALA A 246 -3.58 -17.20 10.41
CA ALA A 246 -4.06 -17.66 11.69
C ALA A 246 -3.69 -19.13 11.94
N ARG A 247 -3.69 -20.00 10.91
CA ARG A 247 -3.26 -21.40 11.04
C ARG A 247 -1.77 -21.53 11.38
N VAL A 248 -0.90 -20.86 10.63
CA VAL A 248 0.58 -20.98 10.78
C VAL A 248 1.12 -20.25 12.01
N LEU A 249 0.39 -19.29 12.58
CA LEU A 249 0.79 -18.60 13.80
C LEU A 249 0.71 -19.48 15.05
N LYS A 250 1.77 -19.47 15.86
CA LYS A 250 1.80 -20.04 17.21
C LYS A 250 0.80 -19.35 18.13
N ARG A 251 0.57 -19.98 19.28
CA ARG A 251 -0.19 -19.43 20.41
C ARG A 251 0.74 -19.40 21.64
N PRO A 252 1.18 -18.24 22.14
CA PRO A 252 0.93 -16.90 21.60
C PRO A 252 1.66 -16.63 20.26
N GLY A 253 1.19 -15.66 19.49
CA GLY A 253 1.79 -15.24 18.22
C GLY A 253 1.34 -13.86 17.76
N TRP A 254 2.04 -13.25 16.81
CA TRP A 254 1.82 -11.86 16.38
C TRP A 254 1.69 -11.72 14.86
N LEU A 255 0.78 -10.85 14.41
CA LEU A 255 0.63 -10.47 13.02
C LEU A 255 0.80 -8.95 12.89
N ALA A 256 1.74 -8.52 12.06
CA ALA A 256 1.87 -7.13 11.64
C ALA A 256 1.49 -7.00 10.16
N LEU A 257 0.39 -6.30 9.89
CA LEU A 257 -0.06 -5.95 8.53
C LEU A 257 0.15 -4.45 8.33
N LEU A 258 0.99 -4.07 7.39
CA LEU A 258 1.21 -2.68 7.03
C LEU A 258 0.67 -2.45 5.61
N ASN A 259 -0.36 -1.60 5.52
CA ASN A 259 -1.31 -1.44 4.41
C ASN A 259 -2.13 -2.70 4.13
N TYR A 260 -3.40 -2.70 4.55
CA TYR A 260 -4.32 -3.81 4.25
C TYR A 260 -4.85 -3.74 2.81
N SER A 261 -5.23 -2.56 2.33
CA SER A 261 -5.69 -2.37 0.97
C SER A 261 -5.27 -1.04 0.36
N TYR A 262 -5.42 -0.92 -0.96
CA TYR A 262 -5.34 0.36 -1.68
C TYR A 262 -6.74 0.86 -2.13
N ARG A 263 -7.80 0.46 -1.42
CA ARG A 263 -9.19 0.90 -1.71
C ARG A 263 -9.45 2.35 -1.29
N GLY A 264 -8.52 2.97 -0.53
CA GLY A 264 -8.63 4.35 -0.08
C GLY A 264 -9.66 4.56 1.03
N SER A 265 -10.06 3.51 1.76
CA SER A 265 -11.01 3.60 2.87
C SER A 265 -10.51 2.83 4.09
N LEU A 266 -9.84 3.55 5.00
CA LEU A 266 -9.41 3.02 6.29
C LEU A 266 -10.58 2.45 7.11
N SER A 267 -11.79 3.00 6.96
CA SER A 267 -12.98 2.49 7.63
C SER A 267 -13.35 1.07 7.17
N TRP A 268 -13.19 0.76 5.88
CA TRP A 268 -13.43 -0.58 5.35
C TRP A 268 -12.32 -1.54 5.77
N ASP A 269 -11.07 -1.08 5.75
CA ASP A 269 -9.92 -1.89 6.17
C ASP A 269 -10.02 -2.27 7.66
N ARG A 270 -10.41 -1.33 8.53
CA ARG A 270 -10.69 -1.62 9.94
C ARG A 270 -11.83 -2.62 10.13
N ALA A 271 -12.89 -2.53 9.34
CA ALA A 271 -14.02 -3.45 9.42
C ALA A 271 -13.62 -4.88 9.00
N ASP A 272 -12.88 -5.01 7.89
CA ASP A 272 -12.40 -6.30 7.39
C ASP A 272 -11.41 -6.95 8.37
N VAL A 273 -10.39 -6.21 8.81
CA VAL A 273 -9.40 -6.71 9.79
C VAL A 273 -10.08 -7.05 11.11
N GLY A 274 -11.02 -6.24 11.59
CA GLY A 274 -11.77 -6.51 12.82
C GLY A 274 -12.57 -7.82 12.77
N ARG A 275 -13.32 -8.02 11.68
CA ARG A 275 -14.10 -9.25 11.45
C ARG A 275 -13.19 -10.49 11.38
N LEU A 276 -12.08 -10.40 10.64
CA LEU A 276 -11.12 -11.49 10.51
C LEU A 276 -10.43 -11.82 11.83
N ALA A 277 -10.07 -10.79 12.61
CA ALA A 277 -9.51 -10.96 13.95
C ALA A 277 -10.48 -11.69 14.88
N GLU A 278 -11.76 -11.31 14.88
CA GLU A 278 -12.81 -11.95 15.68
C GLU A 278 -12.99 -13.43 15.29
N ALA A 279 -13.07 -13.72 13.99
CA ALA A 279 -13.22 -15.08 13.46
C ALA A 279 -12.08 -16.02 13.93
N HIS A 280 -10.87 -15.49 14.10
CA HIS A 280 -9.68 -16.26 14.50
C HIS A 280 -9.25 -16.08 15.95
N GLN A 281 -10.08 -15.43 16.77
CA GLN A 281 -9.79 -15.16 18.18
C GLN A 281 -8.46 -14.40 18.40
N MET A 282 -8.16 -13.48 17.47
CA MET A 282 -7.02 -12.58 17.55
C MET A 282 -7.48 -11.23 18.12
N ARG A 283 -6.65 -10.64 18.97
CA ARG A 283 -6.90 -9.29 19.51
C ARG A 283 -6.21 -8.27 18.62
N VAL A 284 -6.97 -7.31 18.10
CA VAL A 284 -6.41 -6.13 17.44
C VAL A 284 -5.77 -5.23 18.51
N VAL A 285 -4.45 -5.05 18.42
CA VAL A 285 -3.64 -4.22 19.31
C VAL A 285 -3.52 -2.80 18.74
N ILE A 286 -3.30 -2.70 17.43
CA ILE A 286 -3.22 -1.44 16.68
C ILE A 286 -4.19 -1.56 15.51
N ASN A 287 -5.02 -0.54 15.30
CA ASN A 287 -6.17 -0.60 14.38
C ASN A 287 -6.10 0.49 13.29
N GLY A 288 -5.16 0.32 12.36
CA GLY A 288 -5.02 1.23 11.21
C GLY A 288 -4.56 2.61 11.65
N GLU A 289 -3.46 2.66 12.40
CA GLU A 289 -2.77 3.90 12.76
C GLU A 289 -1.72 4.24 11.69
N LYS A 290 -1.27 5.50 11.62
CA LYS A 290 -0.18 5.93 10.71
C LYS A 290 1.04 6.36 11.53
N PRO A 291 1.84 5.40 12.05
CA PRO A 291 2.91 5.71 13.00
C PRO A 291 4.19 6.26 12.35
N PHE A 292 4.29 6.20 11.01
CA PHE A 292 5.51 6.50 10.28
C PHE A 292 5.53 7.95 9.77
N ARG A 293 6.70 8.58 9.82
CA ARG A 293 6.93 9.94 9.33
C ARG A 293 7.33 9.96 7.86
N SER A 294 8.12 8.96 7.45
CA SER A 294 8.70 8.90 6.12
C SER A 294 7.89 8.07 5.12
N TRP A 295 6.84 7.39 5.61
CA TRP A 295 6.01 6.48 4.83
C TRP A 295 4.52 6.64 5.17
N ASP A 296 3.68 6.65 4.15
CA ASP A 296 2.22 6.75 4.30
C ASP A 296 1.58 5.36 4.46
N GLY A 297 2.08 4.61 5.44
CA GLY A 297 1.65 3.25 5.73
C GLY A 297 0.68 3.19 6.92
N GLU A 298 -0.42 2.45 6.75
CA GLU A 298 -1.39 2.15 7.81
C GLU A 298 -1.01 0.85 8.51
N ALA A 299 -0.87 0.90 9.83
CA ALA A 299 -0.41 -0.23 10.63
C ALA A 299 -1.58 -0.92 11.35
N PHE A 300 -1.65 -2.24 11.19
CA PHE A 300 -2.46 -3.13 12.00
C PHE A 300 -1.54 -4.13 12.72
N LEU A 301 -1.71 -4.26 14.02
CA LEU A 301 -0.99 -5.25 14.84
C LEU A 301 -2.02 -6.11 15.56
N LEU A 302 -1.90 -7.43 15.42
CA LEU A 302 -2.80 -8.39 16.05
C LEU A 302 -2.02 -9.39 16.89
N ALA A 303 -2.59 -9.77 18.03
CA ALA A 303 -2.02 -10.75 18.94
C ALA A 303 -2.93 -11.98 19.03
N ARG A 304 -2.38 -13.16 18.79
CA ARG A 304 -3.04 -14.45 19.02
C ARG A 304 -2.74 -14.91 20.45
N GLY A 305 -3.79 -15.17 21.24
CA GLY A 305 -3.63 -15.55 22.65
C GLY A 305 -3.23 -17.01 22.86
N GLY A 306 -2.44 -17.27 23.92
CA GLY A 306 -2.14 -18.61 24.43
C GLY A 306 -3.22 -19.10 25.39
N GLY A 307 -4.44 -19.37 24.91
CA GLY A 307 -5.43 -20.22 25.59
C GLY A 307 -5.67 -20.00 27.09
N THR A 308 -5.97 -18.78 27.55
CA THR A 308 -7.04 -18.44 28.52
C THR A 308 -7.08 -16.93 28.59
N LEU A 309 -7.92 -16.30 27.77
CA LEU A 309 -8.09 -14.85 27.83
C LEU A 309 -9.05 -14.51 28.96
N LEU A 310 -8.52 -13.94 30.04
CA LEU A 310 -9.30 -13.01 30.86
C LEU A 310 -9.82 -11.93 29.91
N ARG A 311 -11.16 -11.86 29.78
CA ARG A 311 -11.84 -10.72 29.14
C ARG A 311 -11.30 -9.44 29.79
N ALA A 312 -10.53 -8.66 29.04
CA ALA A 312 -10.36 -7.26 29.37
C ALA A 312 -11.74 -6.60 29.24
N ALA A 313 -12.15 -5.87 30.28
CA ALA A 313 -13.45 -5.22 30.38
C ALA A 313 -13.74 -4.40 29.12
N SER A 314 -14.89 -4.64 28.49
CA SER A 314 -15.44 -3.72 27.50
C SER A 314 -15.66 -2.38 28.21
N SER A 315 -15.08 -1.32 27.66
CA SER A 315 -15.60 0.01 27.88
C SER A 315 -16.91 0.10 27.10
N ASP A 316 -18.01 -0.23 27.78
CA ASP A 316 -19.35 -0.02 27.26
C ASP A 316 -19.57 1.49 27.08
N VAL A 317 -19.41 1.96 25.85
CA VAL A 317 -20.10 3.17 25.39
C VAL A 317 -21.08 2.67 24.34
N GLU A 318 -22.34 2.52 24.75
CA GLU A 318 -23.45 2.27 23.84
C GLU A 318 -23.51 3.39 22.78
N PRO A 319 -23.68 3.07 21.49
CA PRO A 319 -23.99 4.08 20.50
C PRO A 319 -25.44 4.54 20.69
N GLU A 320 -25.64 5.82 20.98
CA GLU A 320 -26.96 6.46 20.95
C GLU A 320 -27.64 6.23 19.59
N ALA A 321 -28.84 5.66 19.63
CA ALA A 321 -29.68 5.48 18.44
C ALA A 321 -30.09 6.83 17.84
N PRO A 322 -30.06 7.02 16.51
CA PRO A 322 -30.50 8.25 15.89
C PRO A 322 -32.03 8.39 16.05
N LYS A 323 -32.46 9.53 16.63
CA LYS A 323 -33.87 9.90 16.75
C LYS A 323 -34.48 10.07 15.36
N ILE A 324 -35.51 9.28 15.07
CA ILE A 324 -36.35 9.37 13.88
C ILE A 324 -37.10 10.71 13.93
N GLY A 325 -36.65 11.66 13.12
CA GLY A 325 -37.35 12.90 12.83
C GLY A 325 -38.23 12.72 11.59
N THR A 326 -39.50 13.05 11.73
CA THR A 326 -40.58 12.93 10.75
C THR A 326 -40.32 13.66 9.43
N ASP A 327 -40.64 12.97 8.33
CA ASP A 327 -40.76 13.48 6.95
C ASP A 327 -41.69 14.70 6.85
N PRO A 328 -41.41 15.59 5.88
CA PRO A 328 -42.42 15.79 4.84
C PRO A 328 -41.83 15.74 3.41
N LYS A 329 -42.50 14.93 2.57
CA LYS A 329 -42.60 15.05 1.10
C LYS A 329 -42.82 16.53 0.71
N GLU A 330 -42.36 17.09 -0.40
CA GLU A 330 -42.37 16.76 -1.83
C GLU A 330 -41.60 17.97 -2.46
N GLU A 331 -40.78 17.94 -3.52
CA GLU A 331 -41.13 17.74 -4.94
C GLU A 331 -39.96 18.30 -5.81
N ILE A 332 -39.90 17.91 -7.10
CA ILE A 332 -39.22 18.55 -8.26
C ILE A 332 -37.98 17.85 -8.86
N MET A 333 -38.30 16.90 -9.77
CA MET A 333 -37.90 16.77 -11.20
C MET A 333 -36.43 16.59 -11.65
N ALA A 334 -36.23 15.45 -12.33
CA ALA A 334 -35.16 15.16 -13.29
C ALA A 334 -35.56 15.49 -14.75
N PRO A 335 -34.61 15.70 -15.69
CA PRO A 335 -34.87 15.63 -17.13
C PRO A 335 -34.26 14.40 -17.81
N GLY A 336 -35.15 13.47 -18.17
CA GLY A 336 -35.30 12.77 -19.46
C GLY A 336 -34.09 12.45 -20.37
N ALA A 337 -33.75 11.16 -20.43
CA ALA A 337 -33.09 10.52 -21.57
C ALA A 337 -34.14 9.94 -22.54
N LYS A 338 -34.20 10.43 -23.78
CA LYS A 338 -35.03 9.86 -24.87
C LYS A 338 -34.28 8.74 -25.59
N LYS A 339 -34.73 7.49 -25.42
CA LYS A 339 -34.41 6.36 -26.32
C LYS A 339 -35.32 6.38 -27.55
N HIS A 340 -34.73 6.38 -28.74
CA HIS A 340 -35.41 6.12 -30.01
C HIS A 340 -35.65 4.61 -30.19
N ARG A 341 -36.88 4.23 -30.59
CA ARG A 341 -37.21 2.91 -31.16
C ARG A 341 -37.40 3.06 -32.68
N PRO A 342 -37.03 2.04 -33.49
CA PRO A 342 -37.22 2.09 -34.94
C PRO A 342 -38.65 1.69 -35.33
N ARG A 343 -39.16 2.28 -36.41
CA ARG A 343 -40.41 1.89 -37.09
C ARG A 343 -40.07 1.02 -38.30
N GLU A 344 -40.65 -0.17 -38.35
CA GLU A 344 -40.84 -0.97 -39.56
C GLU A 344 -41.73 -0.22 -40.57
N ALA A 345 -41.38 -0.32 -41.86
CA ALA A 345 -42.22 0.04 -42.99
C ALA A 345 -42.50 -1.22 -43.82
N ALA A 346 -43.79 -1.45 -44.07
CA ALA A 346 -44.32 -2.55 -44.85
C ALA A 346 -44.12 -2.35 -46.36
N ARG A 347 -44.07 -3.49 -47.06
CA ARG A 347 -44.12 -3.69 -48.51
C ARG A 347 -45.14 -2.80 -49.23
N ARG A 348 -44.73 -2.22 -50.36
CA ARG A 348 -45.29 -2.44 -51.70
C ARG A 348 -44.27 -2.09 -52.76
#